data_AF-A0A942E914-F1
#
_entry.id   AF-A0A942E914-F1
#
_cell.length_a   1.000
_cell.length_b   1.000
_cell.length_c   1.000
_cell.angle_alpha   90.00
_cell.angle_beta   90.00
_cell.angle_gamma   90.00
#
_symmetry.space_group_name_H-M   'P 1'
#
loop_
_entity.id
_entity.type
_entity.pdbx_description
1 polymer ?
#
loop_
_entity_poly.entity_id
_entity_poly.type
_entity_poly.pdbx_seq_one_letter_code
_entity_poly.pdbx_strand_id
1 'polypeptide(L)'
;MTAKAEFEAKMAALSTAFSQRTAGDAAEFEALGVALCKADDQAHRDRIQYLAHRLAGGSATFGLVTLEEPASHLETRILAQADATEIGEGSQALAETIRRICGEPVTQNGGNHAPA
;
A
#
# COMPACT_ATOMS: atom_id res chain seq x y z
N MET A 1 -10.68 -15.95 -32.41
CA MET A 1 -10.54 -14.96 -31.30
C MET A 1 -10.27 -13.61 -31.93
N THR A 2 -10.95 -12.54 -31.48
CA THR A 2 -10.73 -11.18 -32.00
C THR A 2 -9.65 -10.48 -31.17
N ALA A 3 -8.88 -9.57 -31.78
CA ALA A 3 -7.83 -8.81 -31.08
C ALA A 3 -8.35 -8.07 -29.82
N LYS A 4 -9.64 -7.72 -29.81
CA LYS A 4 -10.33 -7.14 -28.65
C LYS A 4 -10.40 -8.11 -27.46
N ALA A 5 -10.79 -9.37 -27.69
CA ALA A 5 -10.90 -10.36 -26.62
C ALA A 5 -9.54 -10.71 -26.01
N GLU A 6 -8.47 -10.73 -26.82
CA GLU A 6 -7.11 -10.93 -26.32
C GLU A 6 -6.62 -9.74 -25.48
N PHE A 7 -6.97 -8.52 -25.88
CA PHE A 7 -6.65 -7.32 -25.11
C PHE A 7 -7.37 -7.30 -23.76
N GLU A 8 -8.67 -7.58 -23.74
CA GLU A 8 -9.47 -7.64 -22.51
C GLU A 8 -8.94 -8.69 -21.53
N ALA A 9 -8.58 -9.88 -22.04
CA ALA A 9 -7.99 -10.95 -21.21
C ALA A 9 -6.63 -10.53 -20.62
N LYS A 10 -5.77 -9.87 -21.39
CA LYS A 10 -4.50 -9.34 -20.89
C LYS A 10 -4.71 -8.27 -19.83
N MET A 11 -5.67 -7.38 -20.03
CA MET A 11 -5.95 -6.34 -19.04
C MET A 11 -6.51 -6.90 -17.74
N ALA A 12 -7.38 -7.90 -17.82
CA ALA A 12 -7.88 -8.61 -16.64
C ALA A 12 -6.73 -9.26 -15.86
N ALA A 13 -5.81 -9.95 -16.55
CA ALA A 13 -4.65 -10.57 -15.91
C ALA A 13 -3.72 -9.54 -15.22
N LEU A 14 -3.48 -8.40 -15.88
CA LEU A 14 -2.69 -7.31 -15.29
C LEU A 14 -3.36 -6.70 -14.06
N SER A 15 -4.68 -6.48 -14.12
CA SER A 15 -5.47 -5.99 -12.99
C SER A 15 -5.42 -6.97 -11.81
N THR A 16 -5.58 -8.27 -12.05
CA THR A 16 -5.43 -9.31 -11.00
C THR A 16 -4.04 -9.29 -10.39
N ALA A 17 -2.99 -9.24 -11.21
CA ALA A 17 -1.60 -9.20 -10.71
C ALA A 17 -1.30 -7.92 -9.93
N PHE A 18 -1.87 -6.78 -10.34
CA PHE A 18 -1.79 -5.53 -9.60
C PHE A 18 -2.43 -5.68 -8.22
N SER A 19 -3.69 -6.11 -8.15
CA SER A 19 -4.42 -6.27 -6.88
C SER A 19 -3.74 -7.25 -5.91
N GLN A 20 -3.24 -8.39 -6.41
CA GLN A 20 -2.51 -9.37 -5.59
C GLN A 20 -1.23 -8.79 -5.00
N ARG A 21 -0.46 -8.04 -5.80
CA ARG A 21 0.75 -7.38 -5.32
C ARG A 21 0.42 -6.27 -4.33
N THR A 22 -0.56 -5.42 -4.65
CA THR A 22 -1.01 -4.34 -3.79
C THR A 22 -1.43 -4.87 -2.42
N ALA A 23 -2.12 -6.02 -2.36
CA ALA A 23 -2.43 -6.67 -1.08
C ALA A 23 -1.17 -6.98 -0.25
N GLY A 24 -0.12 -7.49 -0.89
CA GLY A 24 1.17 -7.77 -0.23
C GLY A 24 1.97 -6.52 0.16
N ASP A 25 1.73 -5.38 -0.48
CA ASP A 25 2.42 -4.12 -0.16
C ASP A 25 2.00 -3.57 1.23
N ALA A 26 0.82 -3.94 1.75
CA ALA A 26 0.35 -3.47 3.06
C ALA A 26 1.31 -3.83 4.20
N ALA A 27 1.74 -5.10 4.27
CA ALA A 27 2.69 -5.56 5.28
C ALA A 27 4.06 -4.87 5.13
N GLU A 28 4.46 -4.56 3.89
CA GLU A 28 5.72 -3.87 3.62
C GLU A 28 5.67 -2.40 4.10
N PHE A 29 4.58 -1.67 3.82
CA PHE A 29 4.39 -0.31 4.33
C PHE A 29 4.42 -0.24 5.86
N GLU A 30 3.77 -1.18 6.55
CA GLU A 30 3.80 -1.23 8.01
C GLU A 30 5.19 -1.52 8.56
N ALA A 31 5.87 -2.52 8.00
CA ALA A 31 7.20 -2.91 8.46
C ALA A 31 8.19 -1.75 8.29
N LEU A 32 8.18 -1.11 7.12
CA LEU A 32 9.04 0.04 6.83
C LEU A 32 8.67 1.27 7.66
N GLY A 33 7.38 1.55 7.85
CA GLY A 33 6.92 2.67 8.70
C GLY A 33 7.38 2.50 10.14
N VAL A 34 7.22 1.30 10.72
CA VAL A 34 7.70 0.99 12.07
C VAL A 34 9.23 1.04 12.16
N ALA A 35 9.93 0.54 11.15
CA ALA A 35 11.40 0.59 11.10
C ALA A 35 11.91 2.04 11.03
N LEU A 36 11.25 2.88 10.22
CA LEU A 36 11.59 4.30 10.07
C LEU A 36 11.37 5.07 11.38
N CYS A 37 10.29 4.80 12.12
CA CYS A 37 10.06 5.41 13.44
C CYS A 37 11.14 5.02 14.47
N LYS A 38 11.75 3.84 14.34
CA LYS A 38 12.84 3.38 15.22
C LYS A 38 14.19 3.96 14.83
N ALA A 39 14.42 4.12 13.53
CA ALA A 39 15.65 4.65 12.97
C ALA A 39 15.31 5.42 11.69
N ASP A 40 15.57 6.73 11.72
CA ASP A 40 15.34 7.62 10.58
C ASP A 40 16.37 7.35 9.46
N ASP A 41 16.15 6.25 8.74
CA ASP A 41 17.03 5.72 7.70
C ASP A 41 16.49 6.10 6.31
N GLN A 42 17.35 6.73 5.51
CA GLN A 42 17.05 7.11 4.14
C GLN A 42 16.65 5.93 3.26
N ALA A 43 17.21 4.73 3.48
CA ALA A 43 16.86 3.54 2.71
C ALA A 43 15.39 3.15 2.92
N HIS A 44 14.86 3.29 4.13
CA HIS A 44 13.45 3.07 4.40
C HIS A 44 12.58 4.15 3.73
N ARG A 45 12.98 5.42 3.77
CA ARG A 45 12.27 6.53 3.11
C ARG A 45 12.16 6.31 1.61
N ASP A 46 13.28 6.00 0.95
CA ASP A 46 13.34 5.75 -0.49
C ASP A 46 12.45 4.56 -0.88
N ARG A 47 12.42 3.51 -0.04
CA ARG A 47 11.58 2.34 -0.29
C ARG A 47 10.10 2.66 -0.14
N ILE A 48 9.70 3.36 0.91
CA ILE A 48 8.30 3.79 1.12
C ILE A 48 7.87 4.70 -0.03
N GLN A 49 8.72 5.67 -0.43
CA GLN A 49 8.44 6.57 -1.54
C GLN A 49 8.22 5.80 -2.83
N TYR A 50 9.10 4.85 -3.17
CA TYR A 50 8.97 4.03 -4.36
C TYR A 50 7.65 3.25 -4.39
N LEU A 51 7.26 2.64 -3.26
CA LEU A 51 6.02 1.89 -3.15
C LEU A 51 4.80 2.82 -3.31
N ALA A 52 4.82 3.98 -2.65
CA ALA A 52 3.76 4.98 -2.71
C ALA A 52 3.58 5.53 -4.13
N HIS A 53 4.68 5.92 -4.78
CA HIS A 53 4.69 6.38 -6.17
C HIS A 53 4.09 5.34 -7.13
N ARG A 54 4.57 4.10 -7.03
CA ARG A 54 4.09 2.98 -7.85
C ARG A 54 2.61 2.72 -7.63
N LEU A 55 2.15 2.78 -6.38
CA LEU A 55 0.76 2.55 -6.03
C LEU A 55 -0.13 3.65 -6.60
N ALA A 56 0.25 4.92 -6.45
CA ALA A 56 -0.48 6.06 -7.01
C ALA A 56 -0.59 5.99 -8.54
N GLY A 57 0.50 5.68 -9.25
CA GLY A 57 0.48 5.54 -10.70
C GLY A 57 -0.32 4.33 -11.21
N GLY A 58 -0.31 3.23 -10.45
CA GLY A 58 -1.01 2.01 -10.82
C GLY A 58 -2.50 2.02 -10.48
N SER A 59 -2.90 2.68 -9.39
CA SER A 59 -4.29 2.68 -8.88
C SER A 59 -5.28 3.28 -9.88
N ALA A 60 -4.92 4.38 -10.54
CA ALA A 60 -5.74 5.00 -11.58
C ALA A 60 -5.95 4.06 -12.78
N THR A 61 -4.88 3.37 -13.18
CA THR A 61 -4.88 2.48 -14.36
C THR A 61 -5.75 1.24 -14.18
N PHE A 62 -5.79 0.68 -12.96
CA PHE A 62 -6.46 -0.59 -12.67
C PHE A 62 -7.76 -0.45 -11.87
N GLY A 63 -8.26 0.77 -11.69
CA GLY A 63 -9.56 1.03 -11.06
C GLY A 63 -9.56 0.97 -9.53
N LEU A 64 -8.40 1.06 -8.88
CA LEU A 64 -8.27 1.18 -7.42
C LEU A 64 -8.09 2.63 -6.99
N VAL A 65 -8.84 3.56 -7.60
CA VAL A 65 -8.68 5.03 -7.47
C VAL A 65 -8.66 5.51 -6.01
N THR A 66 -9.34 4.80 -5.12
CA THR A 66 -9.34 5.07 -3.67
C THR A 66 -7.96 4.94 -3.00
N LEU A 67 -6.98 4.30 -3.65
CA LEU A 67 -5.59 4.22 -3.21
C LEU A 67 -4.70 5.35 -3.74
N GLU A 68 -5.14 6.06 -4.78
CA GLU A 68 -4.33 7.05 -5.47
C GLU A 68 -3.99 8.24 -4.56
N GLU A 69 -5.00 8.88 -4.00
CA GLU A 69 -4.86 10.03 -3.12
C GLU A 69 -3.99 9.73 -1.89
N PRO A 70 -4.27 8.70 -1.07
CA PRO A 70 -3.45 8.43 0.12
C PRO A 70 -2.01 8.05 -0.23
N ALA A 71 -1.77 7.34 -1.35
CA ALA A 71 -0.42 7.01 -1.79
C ALA A 71 0.34 8.25 -2.28
N SER A 72 -0.30 9.11 -3.09
CA SER A 72 0.29 10.37 -3.55
C SER A 72 0.57 11.33 -2.39
N HIS A 73 -0.31 11.36 -1.38
CA HIS A 73 -0.12 12.19 -0.20
C HIS A 73 1.10 11.74 0.61
N LEU A 74 1.26 10.43 0.82
CA LEU A 74 2.43 9.87 1.49
C LEU A 74 3.72 10.15 0.72
N GLU A 75 3.71 9.95 -0.61
CA GLU A 75 4.85 10.28 -1.47
C GLU A 75 5.25 11.76 -1.33
N THR A 76 4.26 12.66 -1.35
CA THR A 76 4.48 14.11 -1.23
C THR A 76 5.10 14.47 0.12
N ARG A 77 4.66 13.85 1.21
CA ARG A 77 5.25 14.05 2.55
C ARG A 77 6.72 13.64 2.60
N ILE A 78 7.06 12.52 1.98
CA ILE A 78 8.46 12.05 1.94
C ILE A 78 9.33 13.01 1.12
N LEU A 79 8.84 13.46 -0.04
CA LEU A 79 9.50 14.48 -0.87
C LEU A 79 9.68 15.82 -0.13
N ALA A 80 8.71 16.19 0.71
CA ALA A 80 8.78 17.36 1.57
C ALA A 80 9.67 17.18 2.81
N GLN A 81 10.35 16.04 2.94
CA GLN A 81 11.20 15.70 4.08
C GLN A 81 10.47 15.76 5.42
N ALA A 82 9.20 15.32 5.45
CA ALA A 82 8.46 15.13 6.69
C ALA A 82 9.24 14.25 7.68
N ASP A 83 8.97 14.40 8.98
CA ASP A 83 9.65 13.61 10.00
C ASP A 83 9.24 12.13 9.93
N ALA A 84 10.08 11.28 10.54
CA ALA A 84 9.90 9.83 10.53
C ALA A 84 8.56 9.37 11.11
N THR A 85 8.00 10.11 12.07
CA THR A 85 6.72 9.79 12.72
C THR A 85 5.58 10.02 11.73
N GLU A 86 5.55 11.19 11.07
CA GLU A 86 4.51 11.52 10.09
C GLU A 86 4.51 10.53 8.91
N ILE A 87 5.68 10.11 8.44
CA ILE A 87 5.81 9.11 7.38
C ILE A 87 5.37 7.73 7.87
N GLY A 88 5.73 7.36 9.10
CA GLY A 88 5.33 6.09 9.73
C GLY A 88 3.81 5.98 9.85
N GLU A 89 3.15 7.01 10.39
CA GLU A 89 1.68 7.09 10.49
C GLU A 89 1.01 7.05 9.12
N GLY A 90 1.54 7.81 8.14
CA GLY A 90 1.04 7.78 6.77
C GLY A 90 1.18 6.41 6.10
N SER A 91 2.27 5.69 6.38
CA SER A 91 2.49 4.32 5.88
C SER A 91 1.50 3.34 6.49
N GLN A 92 1.21 3.46 7.79
CA GLN A 92 0.20 2.64 8.46
C GLN A 92 -1.21 2.90 7.92
N ALA A 93 -1.60 4.17 7.79
CA ALA A 93 -2.91 4.54 7.25
C ALA A 93 -3.10 4.03 5.80
N LEU A 94 -2.05 4.08 4.98
CA LEU A 94 -2.08 3.53 3.63
C LEU A 94 -2.21 2.00 3.64
N ALA A 95 -1.47 1.29 4.51
CA ALA A 95 -1.59 -0.16 4.66
C ALA A 95 -3.01 -0.59 5.08
N GLU A 96 -3.63 0.10 6.04
CA GLU A 96 -5.02 -0.15 6.42
C GLU A 96 -5.99 0.04 5.25
N THR A 97 -5.75 1.07 4.44
CA THR A 97 -6.57 1.36 3.26
C THR A 97 -6.43 0.26 2.21
N ILE A 98 -5.20 -0.21 1.96
CA ILE A 98 -4.92 -1.35 1.10
C ILE A 98 -5.69 -2.58 1.57
N ARG A 99 -5.63 -2.93 2.87
CA ARG A 99 -6.35 -4.11 3.38
C ARG A 99 -7.86 -4.01 3.22
N ARG A 100 -8.43 -2.83 3.45
CA ARG A 100 -9.87 -2.59 3.29
C ARG A 100 -10.33 -2.82 1.86
N ILE A 101 -9.51 -2.44 0.87
CA ILE A 101 -9.84 -2.51 -0.55
C ILE A 101 -9.52 -3.87 -1.15
N CYS A 102 -8.36 -4.43 -0.80
CA CYS A 102 -7.83 -5.67 -1.39
C CYS A 102 -8.21 -6.93 -0.59
N GLY A 103 -8.78 -6.79 0.62
CA GLY A 103 -9.32 -7.90 1.39
C GLY A 103 -8.26 -8.85 1.92
N GLU A 104 -7.37 -8.38 2.79
CA GLU A 104 -6.75 -9.33 3.74
C GLU A 104 -7.79 -9.67 4.80
N PRO A 105 -7.99 -10.97 5.15
CA PRO A 105 -8.78 -11.30 6.33
C PRO A 105 -8.09 -10.66 7.53
N VAL A 106 -8.80 -9.75 8.21
CA VAL A 106 -8.35 -9.16 9.46
C VAL A 106 -8.08 -10.31 10.44
N THR A 107 -6.82 -10.70 10.61
CA THR A 107 -6.44 -11.58 11.71
C THR A 107 -6.54 -10.74 12.98
N GLN A 108 -7.73 -10.71 13.57
CA GLN A 108 -7.91 -10.33 14.97
C GLN A 108 -7.15 -11.35 15.83
N ASN A 109 -5.86 -11.08 16.07
CA ASN A 109 -5.10 -11.79 17.09
C ASN A 109 -4.90 -10.86 18.28
N GLY A 110 -5.44 -11.25 19.44
CA GLY A 110 -4.99 -10.77 20.74
C GLY A 110 -6.06 -10.09 21.60
N GLY A 111 -6.99 -10.88 22.15
CA GLY A 111 -7.92 -10.41 23.17
C GLY A 111 -8.67 -11.51 23.90
N ASN A 112 -8.06 -12.70 24.05
CA ASN A 112 -8.60 -13.76 24.89
C ASN A 112 -8.34 -13.42 26.36
N HIS A 113 -9.16 -12.54 26.94
CA HIS A 113 -9.32 -12.51 28.40
C HIS A 113 -10.47 -13.45 28.75
N ALA A 114 -10.09 -14.64 29.23
CA ALA A 114 -10.97 -15.59 29.88
C ALA A 114 -11.64 -14.94 31.10
N PRO A 115 -12.91 -15.27 31.40
CA PRO A 115 -13.57 -14.79 32.60
C PRO A 115 -13.05 -15.57 33.82
N ALA A 116 -12.85 -14.86 34.93
CA ALA A 116 -12.79 -15.42 36.28
C ALA A 116 -14.15 -15.25 36.94
#